data_AF-A4WW57-F1
#
_entry.id   AF-A4WW57-F1
#
_cell.length_a   1.000
_cell.length_b   1.000
_cell.length_c   1.000
_cell.angle_alpha   90.00
_cell.angle_beta   90.00
_cell.angle_gamma   90.00
#
_symmetry.space_group_name_H-M   'P 1'
#
loop_
_entity.id
_entity.type
_entity.pdbx_description
1 polymer ?
#
loop_
_entity_poly.entity_id
_entity_poly.type
_entity_poly.pdbx_seq_one_letter_code
_entity_poly.pdbx_strand_id
1 'polypeptide(L)'
;MSATVTSSCRVRVTLLSAPRRSSIAAGLLVQHLGLDRALAGRLLARDGGVLAESVPVAQAERLGPLLDALGVKVRLDPVGAPDVPAMVELAIQPVRRPSEGTLTRVAAHLRRPCPEVREALTQCQGLVLSLCRREAEALRQSFRRDRSLRIVLSNPHAARFDLFLKPERVPSPDLSRLLRRLGLLPCPFSGAVGAALDRRTARLVTARHGDIVEALNRDFQRFDLFLAGGGGLARPELADFLASRARVERARLSASAELQNIRLEAGLSRTAARRFHADYATIGLDTRIALAFRPSPSND
;
A
#
# COMPACT_ATOMS: atom_id res chain seq x y z
N MET A 1 -10.42 -24.30 53.57
CA MET A 1 -10.66 -22.94 53.03
C MET A 1 -9.83 -22.78 51.77
N SER A 2 -10.39 -23.10 50.60
CA SER A 2 -9.70 -22.93 49.31
C SER A 2 -9.89 -21.49 48.85
N ALA A 3 -8.79 -20.73 48.78
CA ALA A 3 -8.80 -19.40 48.20
C ALA A 3 -9.00 -19.53 46.69
N THR A 4 -10.21 -19.25 46.22
CA THR A 4 -10.51 -19.07 44.80
C THR A 4 -9.79 -17.80 44.36
N VAL A 5 -8.59 -17.95 43.81
CA VAL A 5 -7.90 -16.86 43.11
C VAL A 5 -8.76 -16.52 41.90
N THR A 6 -9.67 -15.57 42.08
CA THR A 6 -10.33 -14.87 40.99
C THR A 6 -9.25 -14.02 40.34
N SER A 7 -8.43 -14.66 39.51
CA SER A 7 -7.51 -13.98 38.61
C SER A 7 -8.36 -12.99 37.83
N SER A 8 -8.26 -11.71 38.17
CA SER A 8 -9.05 -10.69 37.49
C SER A 8 -8.53 -10.66 36.07
N CYS A 9 -9.25 -11.28 35.14
CA CYS A 9 -8.92 -11.34 33.72
C CYS A 9 -8.99 -9.91 33.16
N ARG A 10 -7.88 -9.19 33.27
CA ARG A 10 -7.69 -7.85 32.72
C ARG A 10 -6.67 -7.93 31.59
N VAL A 11 -6.85 -7.07 30.61
CA VAL A 11 -6.00 -6.97 29.42
C VAL A 11 -5.63 -5.52 29.16
N ARG A 12 -4.45 -5.34 28.57
CA ARG A 12 -4.03 -4.11 27.90
C ARG A 12 -4.68 -4.05 26.52
N VAL A 13 -5.24 -2.90 26.19
CA VAL A 13 -5.80 -2.61 24.86
C VAL A 13 -4.82 -1.71 24.12
N THR A 14 -4.22 -2.22 23.05
CA THR A 14 -3.23 -1.51 22.24
C THR A 14 -3.83 -1.14 20.90
N LEU A 15 -3.79 0.15 20.52
CA LEU A 15 -4.15 0.63 19.20
C LEU A 15 -3.11 0.16 18.16
N LEU A 16 -3.58 -0.46 17.09
CA LEU A 16 -2.77 -0.88 15.95
C LEU A 16 -2.93 0.07 14.75
N SER A 17 -4.16 0.49 14.49
CA SER A 17 -4.47 1.45 13.43
C SER A 17 -5.81 2.15 13.69
N ALA A 18 -5.93 3.38 13.20
CA ALA A 18 -7.18 4.14 13.19
C ALA A 18 -7.31 4.90 11.85
N PRO A 19 -8.53 5.06 11.31
CA PRO A 19 -8.74 5.91 10.15
C PRO A 19 -8.54 7.40 10.50
N ARG A 20 -8.25 8.23 9.48
CA ARG A 20 -8.01 9.67 9.67
C ARG A 20 -9.19 10.45 10.25
N ARG A 21 -10.42 9.91 10.18
CA ARG A 21 -11.65 10.54 10.69
C ARG A 21 -12.32 9.64 11.74
N SER A 22 -11.62 9.42 12.85
CA SER A 22 -12.06 8.52 13.95
C SER A 22 -12.87 9.23 15.05
N SER A 23 -13.49 10.38 14.77
CA SER A 23 -14.19 11.18 15.79
C SER A 23 -15.34 10.40 16.46
N ILE A 24 -16.00 9.51 15.71
CA ILE A 24 -17.03 8.61 16.23
C ILE A 24 -16.42 7.57 17.18
N ALA A 25 -15.28 6.98 16.81
CA ALA A 25 -14.59 6.00 17.65
C ALA A 25 -14.12 6.61 18.98
N ALA A 26 -13.79 7.90 19.02
CA ALA A 26 -13.45 8.59 20.26
C ALA A 26 -14.59 8.51 21.30
N GLY A 27 -15.85 8.60 20.87
CA GLY A 27 -17.01 8.44 21.76
C GLY A 27 -17.08 7.05 22.41
N LEU A 28 -16.81 6.00 21.63
CA LEU A 28 -16.76 4.62 22.15
C LEU A 28 -15.62 4.45 23.15
N LEU A 29 -14.44 5.04 22.89
CA LEU A 29 -13.31 4.99 23.82
C LEU A 29 -13.62 5.72 25.13
N VAL A 30 -14.28 6.87 25.08
CA VAL A 30 -14.73 7.59 26.29
C VAL A 30 -15.70 6.72 27.09
N GLN A 31 -16.74 6.21 26.44
CA GLN A 31 -17.80 5.43 27.09
C GLN A 31 -17.28 4.11 27.67
N HIS A 32 -16.45 3.38 26.92
CA HIS A 32 -16.03 2.03 27.30
C HIS A 32 -14.67 1.96 27.97
N LEU A 33 -13.81 2.96 27.89
CA LEU A 33 -12.50 2.95 28.56
C LEU A 33 -12.37 4.06 29.61
N GLY A 34 -13.39 4.91 29.77
CA GLY A 34 -13.35 6.04 30.70
C GLY A 34 -12.30 7.08 30.34
N LEU A 35 -11.87 7.12 29.07
CA LEU A 35 -10.88 8.10 28.62
C LEU A 35 -11.52 9.48 28.50
N ASP A 36 -10.73 10.52 28.77
CA ASP A 36 -11.11 11.87 28.35
C ASP A 36 -11.23 11.95 26.81
N ARG A 37 -12.19 12.74 26.31
CA ARG A 37 -12.46 12.86 24.88
C ARG A 37 -11.28 13.46 24.11
N ALA A 38 -10.59 14.46 24.68
CA ALA A 38 -9.41 15.04 24.05
C ALA A 38 -8.25 14.04 24.03
N LEU A 39 -8.06 13.28 25.12
CA LEU A 39 -7.10 12.17 25.15
C LEU A 39 -7.42 11.09 24.10
N ALA A 40 -8.66 10.62 24.01
CA ALA A 40 -9.09 9.64 23.02
C ALA A 40 -8.83 10.13 21.58
N GLY A 41 -9.14 11.39 21.30
CA GLY A 41 -8.84 12.02 20.01
C GLY A 41 -7.34 12.04 19.70
N ARG A 42 -6.49 12.39 20.68
CA ARG A 42 -5.02 12.38 20.52
C ARG A 42 -4.48 10.97 20.29
N LEU A 43 -5.00 9.97 21.00
CA LEU A 43 -4.58 8.58 20.82
C LEU A 43 -4.97 8.05 19.44
N LEU A 44 -6.19 8.33 18.98
CA LEU A 44 -6.65 7.93 17.63
C LEU A 44 -5.94 8.69 16.50
N ALA A 45 -5.42 9.89 16.76
CA ALA A 45 -4.61 10.64 15.80
C ALA A 45 -3.17 10.10 15.69
N ARG A 46 -2.73 9.26 16.65
CA ARG A 46 -1.43 8.59 16.60
C ARG A 46 -1.55 7.27 15.86
N ASP A 47 -0.47 6.89 15.18
CA ASP A 47 -0.36 5.57 14.54
C ASP A 47 0.05 4.50 15.57
N GLY A 48 -0.89 4.18 16.46
CA GLY A 48 -0.77 3.14 17.47
C GLY A 48 -0.35 3.61 18.86
N GLY A 49 -0.31 2.66 19.80
CA GLY A 49 0.05 2.88 21.20
C GLY A 49 -0.98 2.30 22.17
N VAL A 50 -0.67 2.30 23.46
CA VAL A 50 -1.59 1.76 24.48
C VAL A 50 -2.78 2.71 24.69
N LEU A 51 -3.99 2.19 24.55
CA LEU A 51 -5.23 2.92 24.84
C LEU A 51 -5.59 2.81 26.33
N ALA A 52 -5.43 1.63 26.90
CA ALA A 52 -5.69 1.37 28.31
C ALA A 52 -4.87 0.15 28.79
N GLU A 53 -4.29 0.25 29.99
CA GLU A 53 -3.40 -0.78 30.55
C GLU A 53 -4.14 -1.95 31.21
N SER A 54 -5.35 -1.72 31.74
CA SER A 54 -6.01 -2.68 32.62
C SER A 54 -7.54 -2.67 32.46
N VAL A 55 -8.01 -3.24 31.35
CA VAL A 55 -9.43 -3.33 30.99
C VAL A 55 -9.96 -4.74 31.28
N PRO A 56 -11.14 -4.90 31.91
CA PRO A 56 -11.78 -6.21 32.02
C PRO A 56 -11.92 -6.90 30.65
N VAL A 57 -11.53 -8.18 30.53
CA VAL A 57 -11.55 -8.92 29.26
C VAL A 57 -12.91 -8.85 28.55
N ALA A 58 -14.00 -9.10 29.28
CA ALA A 58 -15.35 -9.07 28.71
C ALA A 58 -15.75 -7.68 28.15
N GLN A 59 -15.15 -6.60 28.65
CA GLN A 59 -15.36 -5.25 28.12
C GLN A 59 -14.50 -5.02 26.88
N ALA A 60 -13.24 -5.45 26.90
CA ALA A 60 -12.34 -5.36 25.75
C ALA A 60 -12.82 -6.18 24.55
N GLU A 61 -13.33 -7.40 24.79
CA GLU A 61 -13.89 -8.28 23.76
C GLU A 61 -15.16 -7.70 23.12
N ARG A 62 -15.98 -6.98 23.89
CA ARG A 62 -17.14 -6.24 23.35
C ARG A 62 -16.73 -5.01 22.54
N LEU A 63 -15.72 -4.28 23.01
CA LEU A 63 -15.24 -3.07 22.35
C LEU A 63 -14.53 -3.38 21.02
N GLY A 64 -13.82 -4.50 20.92
CA GLY A 64 -13.06 -4.89 19.73
C GLY A 64 -13.85 -4.84 18.43
N PRO A 65 -14.97 -5.57 18.28
CA PRO A 65 -15.80 -5.55 17.08
C PRO A 65 -16.40 -4.18 16.75
N LEU A 66 -16.75 -3.39 17.76
CA LEU A 66 -17.28 -2.02 17.55
C LEU A 66 -16.22 -1.10 16.96
N LEU A 67 -15.00 -1.15 17.51
CA LEU A 67 -13.86 -0.43 16.96
C LEU A 67 -13.53 -0.94 15.55
N ASP A 68 -13.58 -2.25 15.32
CA ASP A 68 -13.31 -2.88 14.03
C ASP A 68 -14.27 -2.39 12.94
N ALA A 69 -15.56 -2.28 13.27
CA ALA A 69 -16.60 -1.74 12.39
C ALA A 69 -16.37 -0.26 12.02
N LEU A 70 -15.74 0.51 12.91
CA LEU A 70 -15.29 1.87 12.65
C LEU A 70 -13.90 1.94 11.99
N GLY A 71 -13.30 0.79 11.64
CA GLY A 71 -11.99 0.70 11.03
C GLY A 71 -10.81 0.88 11.99
N VAL A 72 -11.05 0.93 13.30
CA VAL A 72 -10.03 0.99 14.35
C VAL A 72 -9.61 -0.43 14.72
N LYS A 73 -8.34 -0.77 14.51
CA LYS A 73 -7.80 -2.09 14.86
C LYS A 73 -7.08 -2.00 16.20
N VAL A 74 -7.38 -2.94 17.10
CA VAL A 74 -6.76 -3.05 18.42
C VAL A 74 -6.20 -4.45 18.64
N ARG A 75 -5.19 -4.56 19.50
CA ARG A 75 -4.65 -5.80 20.05
C ARG A 75 -4.99 -5.87 21.54
N LEU A 76 -5.37 -7.05 22.01
CA LEU A 76 -5.61 -7.32 23.41
C LEU A 76 -4.42 -8.15 23.92
N ASP A 77 -3.67 -7.59 24.86
CA ASP A 77 -2.49 -8.22 25.45
C ASP A 77 -2.77 -8.51 26.94
N PRO A 78 -2.26 -9.61 27.52
CA PRO A 78 -2.30 -9.80 28.98
C PRO A 78 -1.65 -8.62 29.72
N VAL A 79 -2.17 -8.26 30.89
CA VAL A 79 -1.51 -7.24 31.74
C VAL A 79 -0.10 -7.70 32.10
N GLY A 80 0.88 -6.79 31.97
CA GLY A 80 2.29 -7.11 32.21
C GLY A 80 2.98 -7.84 31.06
N ALA A 81 2.28 -8.15 29.96
CA ALA A 81 2.93 -8.62 28.75
C ALA A 81 3.98 -7.60 28.27
N PRO A 82 5.13 -8.08 27.75
CA PRO A 82 6.16 -7.20 27.22
C PRO A 82 5.55 -6.33 26.11
N ASP A 83 5.95 -5.07 26.07
CA ASP A 83 5.52 -4.18 24.99
C ASP A 83 6.20 -4.61 23.69
N VAL A 84 5.44 -5.31 22.84
CA VAL A 84 5.91 -5.73 21.52
C VAL A 84 5.66 -4.58 20.54
N PRO A 85 6.72 -3.98 19.96
CA PRO A 85 6.59 -2.88 19.02
C PRO A 85 5.68 -3.25 17.85
N ALA A 86 4.83 -2.31 17.44
CA ALA A 86 4.02 -2.49 16.24
C ALA A 86 4.94 -2.62 15.02
N MET A 87 4.82 -3.75 14.32
CA MET A 87 5.52 -4.00 13.07
C MET A 87 4.84 -3.27 11.93
N VAL A 88 5.63 -2.65 11.06
CA VAL A 88 5.19 -2.01 9.82
C VAL A 88 5.83 -2.70 8.63
N GLU A 89 5.16 -2.62 7.49
CA GLU A 89 5.74 -3.05 6.23
C GLU A 89 6.44 -1.85 5.59
N LEU A 90 7.64 -2.05 5.07
CA LEU A 90 8.41 -1.05 4.34
C LEU A 90 8.80 -1.60 2.97
N ALA A 91 8.47 -0.87 1.91
CA ALA A 91 8.91 -1.19 0.55
C ALA A 91 10.01 -0.23 0.11
N ILE A 92 11.13 -0.79 -0.36
CA ILE A 92 12.18 -0.08 -1.09
C ILE A 92 11.99 -0.36 -2.58
N GLN A 93 11.75 0.68 -3.36
CA GLN A 93 11.40 0.56 -4.78
C GLN A 93 12.33 1.40 -5.64
N PRO A 94 12.92 0.86 -6.70
CA PRO A 94 13.70 1.66 -7.64
C PRO A 94 12.77 2.57 -8.44
N VAL A 95 13.07 3.87 -8.44
CA VAL A 95 12.41 4.87 -9.32
C VAL A 95 13.17 4.98 -10.65
N ARG A 96 14.48 4.77 -10.59
CA ARG A 96 15.42 4.65 -11.71
C ARG A 96 16.44 3.60 -11.33
N ARG A 97 17.33 3.23 -12.27
CA ARG A 97 18.41 2.28 -11.98
C ARG A 97 19.25 2.80 -10.80
N PRO A 98 19.29 2.09 -9.65
CA PRO A 98 20.11 2.50 -8.52
C PRO A 98 21.60 2.30 -8.88
N SER A 99 22.45 3.20 -8.40
CA SER A 99 23.91 3.05 -8.55
C SER A 99 24.44 1.89 -7.70
N GLU A 100 25.60 1.34 -8.05
CA GLU A 100 26.26 0.31 -7.25
C GLU A 100 26.50 0.77 -5.81
N GLY A 101 26.95 2.00 -5.60
CA GLY A 101 27.11 2.57 -4.25
C GLY A 101 25.79 2.67 -3.48
N THR A 102 24.66 2.83 -4.16
CA THR A 102 23.33 2.80 -3.52
C THR A 102 22.96 1.39 -3.11
N LEU A 103 23.15 0.41 -3.98
CA LEU A 103 22.91 -1.00 -3.68
C LEU A 103 23.77 -1.48 -2.51
N THR A 104 25.06 -1.15 -2.48
CA THR A 104 25.98 -1.49 -1.38
C THR A 104 25.52 -0.88 -0.05
N ARG A 105 25.05 0.37 -0.05
CA ARG A 105 24.52 1.00 1.18
C ARG A 105 23.24 0.32 1.66
N VAL A 106 22.32 -0.03 0.76
CA VAL A 106 21.09 -0.76 1.11
C VAL A 106 21.46 -2.13 1.68
N ALA A 107 22.31 -2.88 0.99
CA ALA A 107 22.82 -4.18 1.42
C ALA A 107 23.46 -4.14 2.82
N ALA A 108 24.33 -3.16 3.07
CA ALA A 108 24.96 -2.96 4.37
C ALA A 108 23.94 -2.65 5.47
N HIS A 109 22.98 -1.75 5.20
CA HIS A 109 21.95 -1.39 6.19
C HIS A 109 21.03 -2.58 6.53
N LEU A 110 20.73 -3.42 5.53
CA LEU A 110 19.88 -4.60 5.70
C LEU A 110 20.65 -5.85 6.17
N ARG A 111 21.99 -5.78 6.22
CA ARG A 111 22.88 -6.91 6.48
C ARG A 111 22.60 -8.09 5.54
N ARG A 112 22.41 -7.79 4.25
CA ARG A 112 22.16 -8.78 3.19
C ARG A 112 23.20 -8.65 2.08
N PRO A 113 23.52 -9.74 1.35
CA PRO A 113 24.35 -9.66 0.16
C PRO A 113 23.77 -8.72 -0.91
N CYS A 114 24.64 -7.96 -1.59
CA CYS A 114 24.23 -7.09 -2.69
C CYS A 114 23.45 -7.80 -3.81
N PRO A 115 23.80 -9.03 -4.24
CA PRO A 115 23.04 -9.75 -5.27
C PRO A 115 21.58 -9.99 -4.88
N GLU A 116 21.31 -10.40 -3.64
CA GLU A 116 19.94 -10.63 -3.14
C GLU A 116 19.13 -9.34 -3.09
N VAL A 117 19.74 -8.24 -2.64
CA VAL A 117 19.08 -6.92 -2.63
C VAL A 117 18.76 -6.48 -4.05
N ARG A 118 19.69 -6.66 -4.99
CA ARG A 118 19.47 -6.33 -6.40
C ARG A 118 18.31 -7.12 -6.97
N GLU A 119 18.29 -8.43 -6.76
CA GLU A 119 17.21 -9.30 -7.23
C GLU A 119 15.85 -8.89 -6.64
N ALA A 120 15.78 -8.68 -5.32
CA ALA A 120 14.54 -8.27 -4.66
C ALA A 120 14.01 -6.91 -5.17
N LEU A 121 14.89 -5.96 -5.50
CA LEU A 121 14.49 -4.68 -6.08
C LEU A 121 13.91 -4.80 -7.50
N THR A 122 14.11 -5.92 -8.19
CA THR A 122 13.49 -6.17 -9.50
C THR A 122 12.05 -6.64 -9.42
N GLN A 123 11.57 -7.01 -8.23
CA GLN A 123 10.18 -7.44 -8.02
C GLN A 123 9.21 -6.27 -8.17
N CYS A 124 7.94 -6.56 -8.51
CA CYS A 124 6.92 -5.54 -8.75
C CYS A 124 6.69 -4.62 -7.53
N GLN A 125 6.77 -5.16 -6.32
CA GLN A 125 6.64 -4.36 -5.09
C GLN A 125 7.97 -3.77 -4.61
N GLY A 126 9.08 -4.08 -5.30
CA GLY A 126 10.43 -3.89 -4.81
C GLY A 126 10.74 -4.79 -3.61
N LEU A 127 11.76 -4.41 -2.84
CA LEU A 127 12.13 -5.12 -1.62
C LEU A 127 11.20 -4.73 -0.47
N VAL A 128 10.35 -5.66 -0.05
CA VAL A 128 9.42 -5.47 1.09
C VAL A 128 10.01 -6.09 2.36
N LEU A 129 10.01 -5.32 3.44
CA LEU A 129 10.56 -5.68 4.75
C LEU A 129 9.49 -5.50 5.82
N SER A 130 9.55 -6.32 6.87
CA SER A 130 8.75 -6.14 8.08
C SER A 130 9.68 -5.69 9.21
N LEU A 131 9.53 -4.45 9.68
CA LEU A 131 10.42 -3.82 10.67
C LEU A 131 9.58 -3.16 11.77
N CYS A 132 10.18 -2.85 12.91
CA CYS A 132 9.50 -1.94 13.83
C CYS A 132 9.45 -0.53 13.21
N ARG A 133 8.48 0.29 13.60
CA ARG A 133 8.31 1.64 13.02
C ARG A 133 9.60 2.49 13.11
N ARG A 134 10.29 2.46 14.25
CA ARG A 134 11.53 3.24 14.46
C ARG A 134 12.62 2.87 13.44
N GLU A 135 12.84 1.59 13.22
CA GLU A 135 13.81 1.09 12.23
C GLU A 135 13.40 1.45 10.80
N ALA A 136 12.12 1.29 10.47
CA ALA A 136 11.58 1.65 9.16
C ALA A 136 11.75 3.15 8.86
N GLU A 137 11.52 4.01 9.85
CA GLU A 137 11.72 5.46 9.74
C GLU A 137 13.21 5.84 9.63
N ALA A 138 14.08 5.18 10.40
CA ALA A 138 15.53 5.38 10.32
C ALA A 138 16.07 5.00 8.93
N LEU A 139 15.61 3.86 8.38
CA LEU A 139 15.95 3.42 7.03
C LEU A 139 15.43 4.43 5.99
N ARG A 140 14.16 4.86 6.08
CA ARG A 140 13.59 5.88 5.19
C ARG A 140 14.40 7.19 5.23
N GLN A 141 14.79 7.63 6.42
CA GLN A 141 15.55 8.86 6.60
C GLN A 141 16.96 8.75 6.01
N SER A 142 17.61 7.59 6.15
CA SER A 142 18.95 7.32 5.63
C SER A 142 19.03 7.46 4.10
N PHE A 143 17.96 7.13 3.39
CA PHE A 143 17.88 7.21 1.93
C PHE A 143 17.01 8.39 1.43
N ARG A 144 16.62 9.33 2.30
CA ARG A 144 15.74 10.46 1.92
C ARG A 144 16.28 11.32 0.77
N ARG A 145 17.61 11.43 0.66
CA ARG A 145 18.28 12.20 -0.41
C ARG A 145 18.50 11.39 -1.68
N ASP A 146 18.30 10.08 -1.63
CA ASP A 146 18.51 9.21 -2.77
C ASP A 146 17.30 9.22 -3.70
N ARG A 147 17.40 9.95 -4.81
CA ARG A 147 16.33 10.04 -5.80
C ARG A 147 16.20 8.79 -6.66
N SER A 148 17.10 7.81 -6.53
CA SER A 148 16.96 6.52 -7.25
C SER A 148 16.02 5.55 -6.55
N LEU A 149 15.75 5.76 -5.26
CA LEU A 149 14.91 4.89 -4.46
C LEU A 149 13.70 5.65 -3.92
N ARG A 150 12.61 4.92 -3.80
CA ARG A 150 11.43 5.33 -3.05
C ARG A 150 11.25 4.37 -1.89
N ILE A 151 11.11 4.92 -0.69
CA ILE A 151 10.84 4.14 0.53
C ILE A 151 9.46 4.50 1.05
N VAL A 152 8.58 3.51 1.09
CA VAL A 152 7.19 3.67 1.54
C VAL A 152 6.91 2.75 2.71
N LEU A 153 6.27 3.30 3.74
CA LEU A 153 5.77 2.53 4.87
C LEU A 153 4.28 2.25 4.65
N SER A 154 3.85 1.06 5.05
CA SER A 154 2.45 0.66 5.12
C SER A 154 2.14 0.10 6.51
N ASN A 155 0.95 0.40 7.02
CA ASN A 155 0.45 -0.22 8.23
C ASN A 155 -0.23 -1.54 7.85
N PRO A 156 0.33 -2.72 8.20
CA PRO A 156 -0.20 -4.01 7.77
C PRO A 156 -1.64 -4.30 8.25
N HIS A 157 -2.11 -3.62 9.30
CA HIS A 157 -3.47 -3.79 9.82
C HIS A 157 -4.52 -2.96 9.07
N ALA A 158 -4.11 -1.87 8.42
CA ALA A 158 -4.97 -1.04 7.59
C ALA A 158 -4.72 -1.26 6.08
N ALA A 159 -3.65 -1.99 5.73
CA ALA A 159 -3.25 -2.26 4.37
C ALA A 159 -4.39 -2.94 3.59
N ARG A 160 -4.58 -2.46 2.37
CA ARG A 160 -5.49 -3.06 1.40
C ARG A 160 -4.67 -3.63 0.26
N PHE A 161 -5.09 -4.78 -0.23
CA PHE A 161 -4.40 -5.52 -1.28
C PHE A 161 -5.27 -5.58 -2.52
N ASP A 162 -4.65 -5.53 -3.68
CA ASP A 162 -5.29 -5.93 -4.93
C ASP A 162 -4.58 -7.16 -5.48
N LEU A 163 -5.36 -8.01 -6.14
CA LEU A 163 -4.88 -9.23 -6.80
C LEU A 163 -4.64 -8.94 -8.27
N PHE A 164 -3.45 -9.26 -8.74
CA PHE A 164 -3.07 -9.18 -10.14
C PHE A 164 -2.74 -10.56 -10.66
N LEU A 165 -3.05 -10.81 -11.93
CA LEU A 165 -2.56 -12.01 -12.60
C LEU A 165 -1.05 -11.87 -12.81
N LYS A 166 -0.33 -12.96 -12.59
CA LYS A 166 1.07 -13.04 -13.03
C LYS A 166 1.15 -12.96 -14.56
N PRO A 167 2.29 -12.54 -15.14
CA PRO A 167 2.46 -12.46 -16.59
C PRO A 167 2.01 -13.75 -17.28
N GLU A 168 1.32 -13.60 -18.41
CA GLU A 168 0.84 -14.71 -19.27
C GLU A 168 -0.17 -15.66 -18.60
N ARG A 169 -0.67 -15.33 -17.40
CA ARG A 169 -1.71 -16.11 -16.73
C ARG A 169 -3.10 -15.53 -17.03
N VAL A 170 -4.08 -16.42 -17.05
CA VAL A 170 -5.51 -16.09 -17.13
C VAL A 170 -6.23 -16.53 -15.86
N PRO A 171 -7.35 -15.90 -15.47
CA PRO A 171 -8.11 -16.32 -14.30
C PRO A 171 -8.66 -17.74 -14.50
N SER A 172 -8.36 -18.66 -13.59
CA SER A 172 -8.99 -19.98 -13.62
C SER A 172 -10.49 -19.87 -13.28
N PRO A 173 -11.32 -20.83 -13.72
CA PRO A 173 -12.74 -20.86 -13.35
C PRO A 173 -12.97 -20.93 -11.83
N ASP A 174 -12.09 -21.64 -11.11
CA ASP A 174 -12.14 -21.76 -9.65
C ASP A 174 -11.82 -20.42 -8.96
N LEU A 175 -10.75 -19.73 -9.40
CA LEU A 175 -10.41 -18.39 -8.91
C LEU A 175 -11.58 -17.43 -9.16
N SER A 176 -12.13 -17.42 -10.38
CA SER A 176 -13.25 -16.56 -10.75
C SER A 176 -14.51 -16.84 -9.92
N ARG A 177 -14.75 -18.10 -9.54
CA ARG A 177 -15.85 -18.49 -8.64
C ARG A 177 -15.58 -18.03 -7.21
N LEU A 178 -14.35 -18.20 -6.70
CA LEU A 178 -13.94 -17.76 -5.38
C LEU A 178 -14.08 -16.24 -5.23
N LEU A 179 -13.54 -15.47 -6.17
CA LEU A 179 -13.61 -14.00 -6.15
C LEU A 179 -15.07 -13.52 -6.13
N ARG A 180 -15.94 -14.10 -6.97
CA ARG A 180 -17.38 -13.80 -6.95
C ARG A 180 -18.05 -14.13 -5.61
N ARG A 181 -17.75 -15.29 -5.01
CA ARG A 181 -18.29 -15.67 -3.69
C ARG A 181 -17.86 -14.73 -2.58
N LEU A 182 -16.66 -14.16 -2.69
CA LEU A 182 -16.14 -13.16 -1.74
C LEU A 182 -16.63 -11.74 -2.05
N GLY A 183 -17.45 -11.54 -3.10
CA GLY A 183 -17.91 -10.22 -3.53
C GLY A 183 -16.78 -9.34 -4.10
N LEU A 184 -15.66 -9.93 -4.49
CA LEU A 184 -14.52 -9.21 -5.04
C LEU A 184 -14.70 -9.00 -6.55
N LEU A 185 -14.64 -7.75 -6.96
CA LEU A 185 -14.78 -7.34 -8.35
C LEU A 185 -13.43 -6.94 -8.96
N PRO A 186 -13.25 -7.11 -10.28
CA PRO A 186 -12.13 -6.53 -10.99
C PRO A 186 -12.11 -5.01 -10.86
N CYS A 187 -10.93 -4.42 -10.78
CA CYS A 187 -10.77 -2.98 -10.74
C CYS A 187 -10.41 -2.45 -12.13
N PRO A 188 -11.32 -1.71 -12.81
CA PRO A 188 -11.04 -1.19 -14.16
C PRO A 188 -9.88 -0.20 -14.18
N PHE A 189 -9.66 0.49 -13.06
CA PHE A 189 -8.57 1.46 -12.92
C PHE A 189 -7.18 0.79 -12.89
N SER A 190 -7.00 -0.25 -12.09
CA SER A 190 -5.67 -0.86 -11.91
C SER A 190 -5.46 -2.09 -12.78
N GLY A 191 -6.52 -2.68 -13.34
CA GLY A 191 -6.46 -4.00 -14.00
C GLY A 191 -6.36 -5.17 -13.01
N ALA A 192 -6.64 -4.92 -11.73
CA ALA A 192 -6.66 -5.98 -10.72
C ALA A 192 -7.88 -6.89 -10.95
N VAL A 193 -7.73 -8.20 -10.79
CA VAL A 193 -8.84 -9.17 -10.92
C VAL A 193 -9.72 -9.24 -9.68
N GLY A 194 -9.19 -8.81 -8.53
CA GLY A 194 -9.93 -8.62 -7.29
C GLY A 194 -9.28 -7.49 -6.50
N ALA A 195 -10.08 -6.61 -5.92
CA ALA A 195 -9.58 -5.37 -5.34
C ALA A 195 -10.04 -5.13 -3.90
N ALA A 196 -9.26 -4.36 -3.15
CA ALA A 196 -9.56 -3.91 -1.78
C ALA A 196 -9.61 -5.02 -0.72
N LEU A 197 -8.90 -6.13 -0.96
CA LEU A 197 -8.81 -7.22 0.00
C LEU A 197 -8.14 -6.72 1.28
N ASP A 198 -8.60 -7.21 2.42
CA ASP A 198 -7.79 -7.18 3.64
C ASP A 198 -6.67 -8.23 3.57
N ARG A 199 -5.74 -8.16 4.53
CA ARG A 199 -4.59 -9.08 4.59
C ARG A 199 -4.98 -10.55 4.72
N ARG A 200 -6.07 -10.86 5.43
CA ARG A 200 -6.51 -12.24 5.68
C ARG A 200 -7.05 -12.85 4.39
N THR A 201 -7.93 -12.13 3.70
CA THR A 201 -8.51 -12.55 2.43
C THR A 201 -7.44 -12.64 1.35
N ALA A 202 -6.52 -11.67 1.29
CA ALA A 202 -5.38 -11.72 0.37
C ALA A 202 -4.55 -13.00 0.58
N ARG A 203 -4.16 -13.30 1.83
CA ARG A 203 -3.42 -14.53 2.17
C ARG A 203 -4.17 -15.80 1.80
N LEU A 204 -5.48 -15.86 2.06
CA LEU A 204 -6.31 -17.01 1.71
C LEU A 204 -6.32 -17.26 0.20
N VAL A 205 -6.49 -16.21 -0.60
CA VAL A 205 -6.50 -16.34 -2.06
C VAL A 205 -5.10 -16.73 -2.57
N THR A 206 -4.04 -16.11 -2.07
CA THR A 206 -2.66 -16.44 -2.49
C THR A 206 -2.23 -17.83 -2.05
N ALA A 207 -2.72 -18.34 -0.91
CA ALA A 207 -2.41 -19.70 -0.47
C ALA A 207 -2.99 -20.76 -1.42
N ARG A 208 -4.13 -20.47 -2.06
CA ARG A 208 -4.81 -21.39 -2.98
C ARG A 208 -4.44 -21.19 -4.45
N HIS A 209 -4.16 -19.94 -4.86
CA HIS A 209 -3.99 -19.55 -6.27
C HIS A 209 -2.70 -18.74 -6.51
N GLY A 210 -1.72 -18.83 -5.61
CA GLY A 210 -0.49 -18.04 -5.67
C GLY A 210 0.42 -18.34 -6.84
N ASP A 211 0.16 -19.41 -7.60
CA ASP A 211 0.78 -19.72 -8.89
C ASP A 211 0.25 -18.84 -10.03
N ILE A 212 -1.01 -18.39 -9.93
CA ILE A 212 -1.72 -17.59 -10.95
C ILE A 212 -1.76 -16.10 -10.56
N VAL A 213 -1.94 -15.79 -9.28
CA VAL A 213 -2.09 -14.41 -8.81
C VAL A 213 -0.98 -13.97 -7.86
N GLU A 214 -0.78 -12.67 -7.81
CA GLU A 214 0.02 -11.99 -6.79
C GLU A 214 -0.84 -10.95 -6.06
N ALA A 215 -0.75 -10.93 -4.73
CA ALA A 215 -1.39 -9.91 -3.91
C ALA A 215 -0.42 -8.75 -3.66
N LEU A 216 -0.77 -7.56 -4.12
CA LEU A 216 0.05 -6.36 -3.97
C LEU A 216 -0.59 -5.39 -2.99
N ASN A 217 0.18 -4.93 -2.01
CA ASN A 217 -0.25 -3.88 -1.09
C ASN A 217 -0.45 -2.57 -1.88
N ARG A 218 -1.62 -1.94 -1.76
CA ARG A 218 -1.98 -0.70 -2.46
C ARG A 218 -1.04 0.46 -2.21
N ASP A 219 -0.41 0.52 -1.04
CA ASP A 219 0.56 1.57 -0.71
C ASP A 219 1.84 1.42 -1.56
N PHE A 220 2.14 0.18 -1.97
CA PHE A 220 3.33 -0.17 -2.74
C PHE A 220 3.08 -0.18 -4.24
N GLN A 221 1.82 -0.27 -4.69
CA GLN A 221 1.49 -0.24 -6.12
C GLN A 221 1.97 1.04 -6.83
N ARG A 222 2.54 0.85 -8.02
CA ARG A 222 2.98 1.94 -8.90
C ARG A 222 2.33 1.82 -10.25
N PHE A 223 2.04 2.96 -10.84
CA PHE A 223 1.32 3.04 -12.09
C PHE A 223 2.06 3.92 -13.08
N ASP A 224 2.14 3.44 -14.31
CA ASP A 224 2.54 4.21 -15.47
C ASP A 224 1.28 4.63 -16.22
N LEU A 225 1.29 5.85 -16.75
CA LEU A 225 0.20 6.42 -17.51
C LEU A 225 0.62 6.54 -18.97
N PHE A 226 -0.17 5.97 -19.87
CA PHE A 226 0.10 5.92 -21.31
C PHE A 226 -0.97 6.68 -22.07
N LEU A 227 -0.58 7.31 -23.18
CA LEU A 227 -1.51 7.86 -24.14
C LEU A 227 -2.26 6.72 -24.84
N ALA A 228 -3.58 6.76 -24.79
CA ALA A 228 -4.48 5.86 -25.51
C ALA A 228 -5.12 6.55 -26.73
N GLY A 229 -5.30 7.87 -26.65
CA GLY A 229 -5.90 8.69 -27.71
C GLY A 229 -5.88 10.17 -27.34
N GLY A 230 -6.22 11.03 -28.30
CA GLY A 230 -6.25 12.48 -28.12
C GLY A 230 -7.43 13.11 -28.85
N GLY A 231 -8.61 12.50 -28.75
CA GLY A 231 -9.79 12.91 -29.54
C GLY A 231 -10.24 14.35 -29.31
N GLY A 232 -9.87 14.96 -28.18
CA GLY A 232 -10.23 16.34 -27.84
C GLY A 232 -9.19 17.40 -28.20
N LEU A 233 -8.02 17.05 -28.74
CA LEU A 233 -6.96 18.00 -29.09
C LEU A 233 -6.64 17.99 -30.58
N ALA A 234 -6.31 19.16 -31.12
CA ALA A 234 -5.77 19.22 -32.48
C ALA A 234 -4.39 18.54 -32.51
N ARG A 235 -4.05 17.90 -33.64
CA ARG A 235 -2.78 17.16 -33.78
C ARG A 235 -1.53 18.00 -33.47
N PRO A 236 -1.44 19.30 -33.84
CA PRO A 236 -0.30 20.15 -33.44
C PRO A 236 -0.22 20.38 -31.93
N GLU A 237 -1.36 20.60 -31.27
CA GLU A 237 -1.43 20.82 -29.82
C GLU A 237 -1.04 19.56 -29.04
N LEU A 238 -1.50 18.40 -29.50
CA LEU A 238 -1.10 17.11 -28.96
C LEU A 238 0.42 16.91 -29.10
N ALA A 239 0.99 17.23 -30.27
CA ALA A 239 2.43 17.12 -30.49
C ALA A 239 3.23 18.05 -29.57
N ASP A 240 2.76 19.29 -29.36
CA ASP A 240 3.38 20.25 -28.44
C ASP A 240 3.28 19.81 -26.98
N PHE A 241 2.13 19.31 -26.57
CA PHE A 241 1.93 18.73 -25.25
C PHE A 241 2.90 17.57 -25.00
N LEU A 242 2.96 16.61 -25.92
CA LEU A 242 3.82 15.42 -25.79
C LEU A 242 5.31 15.76 -25.84
N ALA A 243 5.73 16.74 -26.66
CA ALA A 243 7.10 17.21 -26.68
C ALA A 243 7.50 17.81 -25.32
N SER A 244 6.62 18.58 -24.69
CA SER A 244 6.88 19.17 -23.37
C SER A 244 6.90 18.14 -22.23
N ARG A 245 6.05 17.11 -22.31
CA ARG A 245 5.78 16.20 -21.19
C ARG A 245 6.52 14.87 -21.26
N ALA A 246 6.48 14.22 -22.43
CA ALA A 246 7.03 12.88 -22.64
C ALA A 246 8.46 12.91 -23.21
N ARG A 247 9.02 14.11 -23.46
CA ARG A 247 10.34 14.30 -24.10
C ARG A 247 10.48 13.57 -25.45
N VAL A 248 9.37 13.44 -26.18
CA VAL A 248 9.35 12.82 -27.51
C VAL A 248 9.56 13.90 -28.56
N GLU A 249 10.41 13.65 -29.55
CA GLU A 249 10.64 14.60 -30.64
C GLU A 249 9.35 14.87 -31.43
N ARG A 250 9.03 16.16 -31.61
CA ARG A 250 7.82 16.62 -32.32
C ARG A 250 7.68 16.04 -33.72
N ALA A 251 8.79 15.85 -34.43
CA ALA A 251 8.80 15.30 -35.78
C ALA A 251 8.25 13.86 -35.82
N ARG A 252 8.59 13.03 -34.82
CA ARG A 252 8.10 11.65 -34.71
C ARG A 252 6.60 11.58 -34.42
N LEU A 253 6.09 12.53 -33.64
CA LEU A 253 4.67 12.61 -33.26
C LEU A 253 3.78 13.05 -34.41
N SER A 254 4.32 13.86 -35.32
CA SER A 254 3.56 14.37 -36.46
C SER A 254 3.38 13.29 -37.54
N ALA A 255 4.40 12.46 -37.75
CA ALA A 255 4.44 11.46 -38.83
C ALA A 255 3.83 10.09 -38.48
N SER A 256 3.81 9.69 -37.19
CA SER A 256 3.42 8.32 -36.82
C SER A 256 1.91 8.15 -36.56
N ALA A 257 1.37 7.00 -36.96
CA ALA A 257 0.06 6.51 -36.55
C ALA A 257 0.09 5.88 -35.13
N GLU A 258 1.29 5.57 -34.63
CA GLU A 258 1.51 4.88 -33.35
C GLU A 258 1.71 5.88 -32.20
N LEU A 259 0.79 6.83 -32.04
CA LEU A 259 0.73 7.66 -30.83
C LEU A 259 0.25 6.85 -29.60
N GLN A 260 -0.35 5.69 -29.85
CA GLN A 260 -0.79 4.77 -28.80
C GLN A 260 0.44 4.19 -28.09
N ASN A 261 0.41 4.20 -26.75
CA ASN A 261 1.47 3.71 -25.85
C ASN A 261 2.65 4.66 -25.60
N ILE A 262 2.55 5.95 -25.95
CA ILE A 262 3.49 6.94 -25.42
C ILE A 262 3.28 7.06 -23.90
N ARG A 263 4.32 6.80 -23.11
CA ARG A 263 4.25 6.97 -21.65
C ARG A 263 4.32 8.45 -21.29
N LEU A 264 3.28 8.93 -20.61
CA LEU A 264 3.15 10.31 -20.13
C LEU A 264 3.76 10.48 -18.74
N GLU A 265 3.53 9.51 -17.86
CA GLU A 265 3.99 9.52 -16.48
C GLU A 265 4.47 8.13 -16.06
N ALA A 266 5.45 8.07 -15.16
CA ALA A 266 6.00 6.82 -14.67
C ALA A 266 5.99 6.76 -13.13
N GLY A 267 5.79 5.57 -12.58
CA GLY A 267 5.99 5.28 -11.15
C GLY A 267 5.03 6.02 -10.20
N LEU A 268 3.85 6.42 -10.68
CA LEU A 268 2.86 7.17 -9.92
C LEU A 268 2.30 6.33 -8.76
N SER A 269 2.00 6.99 -7.63
CA SER A 269 1.15 6.37 -6.61
C SER A 269 -0.27 6.20 -7.16
N ARG A 270 -1.07 5.31 -6.55
CA ARG A 270 -2.48 5.13 -6.93
C ARG A 270 -3.27 6.45 -6.96
N THR A 271 -3.12 7.27 -5.92
CA THR A 271 -3.81 8.56 -5.83
C THR A 271 -3.33 9.54 -6.91
N ALA A 272 -2.01 9.61 -7.16
CA ALA A 272 -1.47 10.47 -8.21
C ALA A 272 -1.92 10.02 -9.60
N ALA A 273 -1.90 8.72 -9.89
CA ALA A 273 -2.37 8.15 -11.16
C ALA A 273 -3.85 8.46 -11.42
N ARG A 274 -4.72 8.35 -10.41
CA ARG A 274 -6.13 8.77 -10.54
C ARG A 274 -6.27 10.25 -10.87
N ARG A 275 -5.48 11.10 -10.20
CA ARG A 275 -5.51 12.54 -10.41
C ARG A 275 -5.03 12.89 -11.82
N PHE A 276 -3.85 12.44 -12.23
CA PHE A 276 -3.32 12.69 -13.58
C PHE A 276 -4.24 12.16 -14.67
N HIS A 277 -4.83 10.97 -14.49
CA HIS A 277 -5.81 10.43 -15.44
C HIS A 277 -7.05 11.33 -15.59
N ALA A 278 -7.58 11.85 -14.47
CA ALA A 278 -8.69 12.79 -14.50
C ALA A 278 -8.28 14.14 -15.13
N ASP A 279 -7.14 14.69 -14.72
CA ASP A 279 -6.61 15.96 -15.24
C ASP A 279 -6.37 15.85 -16.76
N TYR A 280 -5.84 14.73 -17.26
CA TYR A 280 -5.65 14.51 -18.70
C TYR A 280 -6.97 14.33 -19.47
N ALA A 281 -7.97 13.67 -18.87
CA ALA A 281 -9.30 13.59 -19.47
C ALA A 281 -9.94 14.98 -19.63
N THR A 282 -9.73 15.90 -18.67
CA THR A 282 -10.28 17.27 -18.75
C THR A 282 -9.70 18.12 -19.89
N ILE A 283 -8.51 17.77 -20.39
CA ILE A 283 -7.89 18.43 -21.56
C ILE A 283 -8.05 17.62 -22.85
N GLY A 284 -8.96 16.62 -22.86
CA GLY A 284 -9.29 15.85 -24.07
C GLY A 284 -8.31 14.73 -24.43
N LEU A 285 -7.48 14.28 -23.47
CA LEU A 285 -6.59 13.14 -23.65
C LEU A 285 -7.20 11.86 -23.09
N ASP A 286 -7.24 10.82 -23.92
CA ASP A 286 -7.55 9.47 -23.48
C ASP A 286 -6.28 8.81 -22.99
N THR A 287 -6.30 8.32 -21.75
CA THR A 287 -5.12 7.71 -21.14
C THR A 287 -5.42 6.34 -20.56
N ARG A 288 -4.45 5.43 -20.67
CA ARG A 288 -4.50 4.08 -20.12
C ARG A 288 -3.52 3.98 -18.97
N ILE A 289 -3.96 3.36 -17.88
CA ILE A 289 -3.14 3.11 -16.70
C ILE A 289 -2.65 1.67 -16.75
N ALA A 290 -1.37 1.45 -16.47
CA ALA A 290 -0.83 0.12 -16.27
C ALA A 290 -0.05 0.06 -14.96
N LEU A 291 -0.13 -1.08 -14.27
CA LEU A 291 0.74 -1.33 -13.13
C LEU A 291 2.19 -1.44 -13.62
N ALA A 292 3.09 -0.70 -12.97
CA ALA A 292 4.52 -0.77 -13.25
C ALA A 292 5.10 -2.04 -12.64
N PHE A 293 5.24 -3.10 -13.45
CA PHE A 293 5.84 -4.36 -13.00
C PHE A 293 7.38 -4.30 -12.96
N ARG A 294 8.00 -3.42 -13.76
CA ARG A 294 9.45 -3.25 -13.84
C ARG A 294 9.80 -1.78 -14.07
N PRO A 295 10.92 -1.26 -13.54
CA PRO A 295 11.46 -0.02 -14.04
C PRO A 295 11.74 -0.22 -15.53
N SER A 296 11.05 0.53 -16.39
CA SER A 296 11.41 0.54 -17.80
C SER A 296 12.86 1.00 -17.91
N PRO A 297 13.68 0.39 -18.79
CA PRO A 297 14.98 0.95 -19.08
C PRO A 297 14.76 2.43 -19.40
N SER A 298 15.46 3.32 -18.71
CA SER A 298 15.55 4.69 -19.17
C SER A 298 16.16 4.61 -20.57
N ASN A 299 15.46 5.14 -21.57
CA ASN A 299 16.12 5.56 -22.80
C ASN A 299 16.97 6.76 -22.41
N ASP A 300 18.13 6.50 -21.80
CA ASP A 300 19.21 7.47 -21.70
C ASP A 300 20.00 7.46 -23.01
#